data_AF-A0A7F5R8N6-F1
#
_entry.id   AF-A0A7F5R8N6-F1
#
_cell.length_a   1.000
_cell.length_b   1.000
_cell.length_c   1.000
_cell.angle_alpha   90.00
_cell.angle_beta   90.00
_cell.angle_gamma   90.00
#
_symmetry.space_group_name_H-M   'P 1'
#
loop_
_entity.id
_entity.type
_entity.pdbx_description
1 polymer ?
#
loop_
_entity_poly.entity_id
_entity_poly.type
_entity_poly.pdbx_seq_one_letter_code
_entity_poly.pdbx_strand_id
1 'polypeptide(L)' 'MVLTAVNGLRDKCAELILTDEQIKEYMKRLLEDIKRGLGKDTHATAVVKSFVTYVQDLPDGTGKIFLKNFYSN' A
#
# COMPACT_ATOMS: atom_id res chain seq x y z
N MET A 1 -9.43 -40.97 -2.28
CA MET A 1 -9.62 -40.11 -1.09
C MET A 1 -8.62 -38.94 -1.07
N VAL A 2 -7.30 -39.16 -1.10
CA VAL A 2 -6.31 -38.07 -1.03
C VAL A 2 -6.36 -37.12 -2.24
N LEU A 3 -6.44 -37.66 -3.47
CA LEU A 3 -6.51 -36.85 -4.70
C LEU A 3 -7.77 -35.97 -4.75
N THR A 4 -8.89 -36.48 -4.23
CA THR A 4 -10.18 -35.78 -4.18
C THR A 4 -10.14 -34.58 -3.25
N ALA A 5 -9.45 -34.70 -2.11
CA ALA A 5 -9.27 -33.61 -1.15
C ALA A 5 -8.38 -32.49 -1.71
N VAL A 6 -7.29 -32.83 -2.42
CA VAL A 6 -6.40 -31.84 -3.05
C VAL A 6 -7.12 -31.07 -4.17
N ASN A 7 -7.92 -31.75 -4.98
CA ASN A 7 -8.71 -31.10 -6.04
C ASN A 7 -9.76 -30.15 -5.45
N GLY A 8 -10.48 -30.59 -4.40
CA GLY A 8 -11.45 -29.73 -3.71
C GLY A 8 -10.84 -28.51 -3.03
N LEU A 9 -9.56 -28.55 -2.63
CA LEU A 9 -8.83 -27.39 -2.13
C LEU A 9 -8.39 -26.45 -3.26
N ARG A 10 -7.92 -27.01 -4.38
CA ARG A 10 -7.51 -26.24 -5.55
C ARG A 10 -8.67 -25.41 -6.10
N ASP A 11 -9.85 -25.99 -6.19
CA ASP A 11 -11.04 -25.29 -6.69
C ASP A 11 -11.45 -24.13 -5.76
N LYS A 12 -11.37 -24.33 -4.45
CA LYS A 12 -11.67 -23.29 -3.45
C LYS A 12 -10.64 -22.16 -3.44
N CYS A 13 -9.39 -22.46 -3.74
CA CYS A 13 -8.31 -21.47 -3.77
C CYS A 13 -8.07 -20.89 -5.17
N ALA A 14 -8.84 -21.30 -6.19
CA ALA A 14 -8.64 -20.87 -7.56
C ALA A 14 -8.71 -19.34 -7.69
N GLU A 15 -9.61 -18.69 -6.95
CA GLU A 15 -9.78 -17.23 -6.91
C GLU A 15 -8.59 -16.47 -6.29
N LEU A 16 -7.75 -17.16 -5.52
CA LEU A 16 -6.55 -16.58 -4.91
C LEU A 16 -5.34 -16.57 -5.87
N ILE A 17 -5.45 -17.29 -6.99
CA ILE A 17 -4.40 -17.32 -8.02
C ILE A 17 -4.63 -16.12 -8.95
N LEU A 18 -3.83 -15.08 -8.76
CA LEU A 18 -3.91 -13.86 -9.55
C LEU A 18 -3.04 -13.97 -10.81
N THR A 19 -3.56 -13.51 -11.94
CA THR A 19 -2.77 -13.32 -13.16
C THR A 19 -1.96 -12.03 -13.09
N ASP A 20 -0.93 -11.92 -13.92
CA ASP A 20 -0.11 -10.71 -14.05
C ASP A 20 -0.94 -9.47 -14.41
N GLU A 21 -1.98 -9.63 -15.24
CA GLU A 21 -2.91 -8.56 -15.61
C GLU A 21 -3.71 -8.07 -14.41
N GLN A 22 -4.21 -9.00 -13.58
CA GLN A 22 -4.93 -8.65 -12.36
C GLN A 22 -4.02 -7.90 -11.37
N ILE A 23 -2.78 -8.37 -11.21
CA ILE A 23 -1.78 -7.71 -10.35
C ILE A 23 -1.50 -6.29 -10.84
N LYS A 24 -1.26 -6.10 -12.15
CA LYS A 24 -1.01 -4.76 -12.73
C LYS A 24 -2.19 -3.82 -12.53
N GLU A 25 -3.42 -4.31 -12.66
CA GLU A 25 -4.62 -3.52 -12.39
C GLU A 25 -4.72 -3.11 -10.91
N TYR A 26 -4.41 -4.02 -9.98
CA TYR A 26 -4.37 -3.68 -8.55
C TYR A 26 -3.28 -2.66 -8.22
N MET A 27 -2.09 -2.79 -8.82
CA MET A 27 -1.02 -1.80 -8.67
C MET A 27 -1.46 -0.41 -9.15
N LYS A 28 -2.16 -0.34 -10.29
CA LYS A 28 -2.71 0.90 -10.82
C LYS A 28 -3.71 1.54 -9.86
N ARG A 29 -4.69 0.77 -9.37
CA ARG A 29 -5.71 1.25 -8.42
C ARG A 29 -5.08 1.74 -7.12
N LEU A 30 -4.13 0.98 -6.56
CA LEU A 30 -3.43 1.38 -5.35
C LEU A 30 -2.65 2.69 -5.56
N LEU A 31 -2.00 2.86 -6.71
CA LEU A 31 -1.32 4.10 -7.04
C LEU A 31 -2.28 5.30 -7.13
N GLU A 32 -3.48 5.09 -7.70
CA GLU A 32 -4.54 6.12 -7.74
C GLU A 32 -5.02 6.49 -6.34
N ASP A 33 -5.23 5.52 -5.46
CA ASP A 33 -5.64 5.76 -4.07
C ASP A 33 -4.56 6.48 -3.26
N ILE A 34 -3.28 6.13 -3.46
CA ILE A 34 -2.15 6.86 -2.85
C ILE A 34 -2.14 8.31 -3.31
N LYS A 35 -2.32 8.58 -4.61
CA LYS A 35 -2.40 9.95 -5.15
C LYS A 35 -3.55 10.73 -4.53
N ARG A 36 -4.73 10.10 -4.36
CA ARG A 36 -5.88 10.70 -3.68
C ARG A 36 -5.59 10.97 -2.20
N GLY A 37 -4.87 10.09 -1.52
CA GLY A 37 -4.41 10.26 -0.15
C GLY A 37 -3.47 11.44 0.01
N LEU A 38 -2.58 11.68 -0.96
CA LEU A 38 -1.64 12.80 -0.94
C LEU A 38 -2.26 14.13 -1.40
N GLY A 39 -3.36 14.09 -2.16
CA GLY A 39 -4.05 15.30 -2.66
C GLY A 39 -4.80 16.04 -1.56
N LYS A 40 -4.54 17.35 -1.41
CA LYS A 40 -5.15 18.22 -0.37
C LYS A 40 -6.68 18.15 -0.35
N ASP A 41 -7.31 18.22 -1.51
CA ASP A 41 -8.78 18.25 -1.64
C ASP A 41 -9.41 16.86 -1.51
N THR A 42 -8.67 15.81 -1.86
CA THR A 42 -9.15 14.42 -1.87
C THR A 42 -8.84 13.66 -0.59
N HIS A 43 -7.88 14.13 0.21
CA HIS A 43 -7.39 13.43 1.41
C HIS A 43 -8.50 13.10 2.41
N ALA A 44 -9.44 14.02 2.65
CA ALA A 44 -10.53 13.84 3.60
C ALA A 44 -11.40 12.60 3.29
N THR A 45 -11.61 12.29 2.01
CA THR A 45 -12.46 11.17 1.54
C THR A 45 -11.67 10.01 0.94
N ALA A 46 -10.34 10.11 0.81
CA ALA A 46 -9.51 9.03 0.30
C ALA A 46 -9.52 7.79 1.23
N VAL A 47 -9.50 6.60 0.63
CA VAL A 47 -9.42 5.31 1.34
C VAL A 47 -8.02 5.11 1.91
N VAL A 48 -6.99 5.36 1.10
CA VAL A 48 -5.59 5.41 1.55
C VAL A 48 -5.28 6.83 1.99
N LYS A 49 -4.98 7.04 3.27
CA LYS A 49 -4.78 8.39 3.83
C LYS A 49 -3.40 8.98 3.59
N SER A 50 -2.34 8.17 3.51
CA SER A 50 -0.96 8.67 3.33
C SER A 50 -0.58 9.75 4.35
N PHE A 51 -0.75 9.48 5.65
CA PHE A 51 -0.40 10.42 6.72
C PHE A 51 1.10 10.74 6.75
N VAL A 52 1.42 11.97 7.14
CA VAL A 52 2.81 12.44 7.30
C VAL A 52 3.43 11.78 8.54
N THR A 53 4.61 11.20 8.39
CA THR A 53 5.37 10.57 9.49
C THR A 53 6.38 11.53 10.13
N TYR A 54 6.59 12.70 9.53
CA TYR A 54 7.57 13.73 9.92
C TYR A 54 9.03 13.30 9.86
N VAL A 55 9.33 12.07 9.41
CA VAL A 55 10.68 11.61 9.10
C VAL A 55 11.07 12.12 7.71
N GLN A 56 12.16 12.87 7.62
CA GLN A 56 12.62 13.48 6.35
C GLN A 56 13.84 12.78 5.76
N ASP A 57 14.73 12.27 6.62
CA ASP A 57 16.00 11.67 6.21
C ASP A 57 16.08 10.20 6.64
N LEU A 58 16.73 9.39 5.79
CA LEU A 58 17.11 8.02 6.13
C LEU A 58 18.32 8.04 7.08
N PRO A 59 18.52 6.99 7.89
CA PRO A 59 19.69 6.91 8.75
C PRO A 59 20.98 6.91 7.92
N ASP A 60 21.86 7.87 8.19
CA ASP A 60 23.14 8.08 7.50
C ASP A 60 24.37 7.65 8.35
N GLY A 61 24.12 7.07 9.53
CA GLY A 61 25.16 6.64 10.47
C GLY A 61 25.69 7.76 11.38
N THR A 62 25.24 9.00 11.24
CA THR A 62 25.70 10.13 12.08
C THR A 62 24.87 10.29 13.37
N GLY A 63 23.78 9.51 13.51
CA GLY A 63 22.89 9.54 14.68
C GLY A 63 22.00 10.78 14.79
N LYS A 64 22.06 11.70 13.81
CA LYS A 64 21.22 12.89 13.77
C LYS A 64 19.92 12.58 13.01
N ILE A 65 18.81 12.49 13.73
CA ILE A 65 17.48 12.45 13.11
C ILE A 65 16.99 13.90 13.03
N PHE A 66 16.95 14.48 11.83
CA PHE A 66 16.44 15.83 11.62
C PHE A 66 14.91 15.84 11.66
N LEU A 67 14.35 15.94 12.86
CA LEU A 67 12.96 16.36 13.04
C LEU A 67 12.93 17.89 12.95
N LYS A 68 12.53 18.45 11.80
CA LYS A 68 12.31 19.91 11.72
C LYS A 68 11.03 20.28 12.47
N ASN A 69 11.13 21.29 13.33
CA ASN A 69 9.98 21.91 13.99
C ASN A 69 9.04 22.52 12.93
N PHE A 70 7.91 21.85 12.68
CA PHE A 70 6.82 22.42 11.88
C PHE A 70 5.94 23.33 12.76
N TYR A 71 6.50 24.45 13.21
CA TYR A 71 5.75 25.64 13.59
C TYR A 71 6.34 26.83 12.87
N SER A 72 5.93 26.98 11.62
CA SER A 72 5.96 28.24 10.85
C SER A 72 5.06 28.05 9.63
N ASN A 73 3.78 28.27 9.85
CA ASN A 73 2.87 28.97 8.94
C ASN A 73 1.97 29.82 9.82
#